data_AF-A0A523VHI2-F1
#
_entry.id   AF-A0A523VHI2-F1
#
_cell.length_a   1.000
_cell.length_b   1.000
_cell.length_c   1.000
_cell.angle_alpha   90.00
_cell.angle_beta   90.00
_cell.angle_gamma   90.00
#
_symmetry.space_group_name_H-M   'P 1'
#
loop_
_entity.id
_entity.type
_entity.pdbx_description
1 polymer ?
#
loop_
_entity_poly.entity_id
_entity_poly.type
_entity_poly.pdbx_seq_one_letter_code
_entity_poly.pdbx_strand_id
1 'polypeptide(L)'
;MNGFFNRILKINVTKKDYRIETIEDGLLQKYLGGKGLATYLLLQQNPAGVEPLAPENHLILAIGPVTGTSTWGSCRYGIFTKSPQTGFYSES
;
A
#
# COMPACT_ATOMS: atom_id res chain seq x y z
N MET A 1 -16.56 4.17 -5.36
CA MET A 1 -16.14 5.43 -6.01
C MET A 1 -15.45 5.15 -7.36
N ASN A 2 -15.58 6.02 -8.38
CA ASN A 2 -14.90 5.83 -9.68
C ASN A 2 -13.36 5.90 -9.53
N GLY A 3 -12.65 5.12 -10.36
CA GLY A 3 -11.18 5.05 -10.35
C GLY A 3 -10.58 4.08 -9.31
N PHE A 4 -11.40 3.50 -8.44
CA PHE A 4 -10.93 2.57 -7.41
C PHE A 4 -11.56 1.19 -7.56
N PHE A 5 -10.78 0.16 -7.23
CA PHE A 5 -11.26 -1.22 -7.16
C PHE A 5 -11.86 -1.58 -5.79
N ASN A 6 -11.71 -0.71 -4.79
CA ASN A 6 -12.14 -0.90 -3.41
C ASN A 6 -11.65 -2.22 -2.78
N ARG A 7 -10.46 -2.70 -3.16
CA ARG A 7 -9.92 -4.00 -2.74
C ARG A 7 -8.43 -3.93 -2.42
N ILE A 8 -8.01 -4.66 -1.39
CA ILE A 8 -6.62 -4.95 -1.06
C ILE A 8 -6.42 -6.46 -1.10
N LEU A 9 -5.42 -6.92 -1.84
CA LEU A 9 -4.92 -8.29 -1.71
C LEU A 9 -3.88 -8.31 -0.60
N LYS A 10 -4.16 -8.99 0.50
CA LYS A 10 -3.19 -9.26 1.58
C LYS A 10 -2.60 -10.64 1.40
N ILE A 11 -1.28 -10.73 1.42
CA ILE A 11 -0.52 -11.97 1.25
C ILE A 11 0.32 -12.18 2.51
N ASN A 12 0.18 -13.33 3.16
CA ASN A 12 1.10 -13.74 4.21
C ASN A 12 2.09 -14.76 3.65
N VAL A 13 3.32 -14.32 3.42
CA VAL A 13 4.36 -15.18 2.82
C VAL A 13 4.85 -16.28 3.77
N THR A 14 4.79 -16.05 5.08
CA THR A 14 5.16 -17.04 6.10
C THR A 14 4.16 -18.19 6.15
N LYS A 15 2.86 -17.86 6.15
CA LYS A 15 1.76 -18.84 6.17
C LYS A 15 1.39 -19.38 4.80
N LYS A 16 1.90 -18.76 3.73
CA LYS A 16 1.56 -19.06 2.33
C LYS A 16 0.06 -18.96 2.05
N ASP A 17 -0.56 -17.92 2.61
CA ASP A 17 -1.99 -17.64 2.43
C ASP A 17 -2.22 -16.24 1.83
N TYR A 18 -3.45 -16.01 1.36
CA TYR A 18 -3.90 -14.71 0.91
C TYR A 18 -5.37 -14.50 1.22
N ARG A 19 -5.77 -13.23 1.30
CA ARG A 19 -7.16 -12.82 1.35
C ARG A 19 -7.38 -11.49 0.65
N ILE A 20 -8.60 -11.27 0.18
CA ILE A 20 -9.01 -9.99 -0.40
C ILE A 20 -9.88 -9.28 0.63
N GLU A 21 -9.51 -8.05 0.97
CA GLU A 21 -10.27 -7.18 1.86
C GLU A 21 -10.90 -6.04 1.07
N THR A 22 -12.13 -5.67 1.43
CA THR A 22 -12.82 -4.50 0.88
C THR A 22 -12.34 -3.23 1.58
N ILE A 23 -12.17 -2.14 0.82
CA ILE A 23 -11.86 -0.82 1.35
C ILE A 23 -13.09 0.09 1.23
N GLU A 24 -13.43 0.74 2.32
CA GLU A 24 -14.48 1.75 2.38
C GLU A 24 -14.13 2.99 1.54
N ASP A 25 -15.12 3.54 0.86
CA ASP A 25 -14.97 4.72 0.00
C ASP A 25 -14.43 5.94 0.79
N GLY A 26 -14.82 6.11 2.06
CA GLY A 26 -14.35 7.21 2.89
C GLY A 26 -12.83 7.21 3.11
N LEU A 27 -12.21 6.02 3.19
CA LEU A 27 -10.77 5.90 3.31
C LEU A 27 -10.07 6.32 2.00
N LEU A 28 -10.61 5.88 0.86
CA LEU A 28 -10.11 6.22 -0.47
C LEU A 28 -10.32 7.71 -0.79
N GLN A 29 -11.40 8.33 -0.32
CA GLN A 29 -11.59 9.78 -0.45
C GLN A 29 -10.55 10.56 0.35
N LYS A 30 -10.24 10.10 1.56
CA LYS A 30 -9.30 10.77 2.46
C LYS A 30 -7.83 10.62 2.02
N TYR A 31 -7.46 9.45 1.52
CA TYR A 31 -6.06 9.11 1.23
C TYR A 31 -5.78 8.85 -0.25
N LEU A 32 -6.77 9.04 -1.13
CA LEU A 32 -6.74 8.72 -2.56
C LEU A 32 -6.36 7.26 -2.80
N GLY A 33 -5.10 7.02 -3.15
CA GLY A 33 -4.51 5.72 -3.44
C GLY A 33 -2.99 5.86 -3.39
N GLY A 34 -2.27 4.95 -4.04
CA GLY A 34 -0.81 5.00 -4.16
C GLY A 34 -0.13 5.29 -2.82
N LYS A 35 0.68 6.35 -2.78
CA LYS A 35 1.42 6.81 -1.59
C LYS A 35 0.53 7.06 -0.37
N GLY A 36 -0.60 7.75 -0.56
CA GLY A 36 -1.46 8.15 0.57
C GLY A 36 -2.05 6.93 1.27
N LEU A 37 -2.68 6.04 0.51
CA LEU A 37 -3.25 4.80 1.04
C LEU A 37 -2.16 3.88 1.63
N ALA A 38 -1.04 3.70 0.94
CA ALA A 38 0.05 2.86 1.43
C ALA A 38 0.65 3.37 2.75
N THR A 39 0.79 4.69 2.90
CA THR A 39 1.29 5.30 4.15
C THR A 39 0.32 5.09 5.30
N TYR A 40 -0.99 5.28 5.05
CA TYR A 40 -2.02 4.98 6.05
C TYR A 40 -1.94 3.51 6.50
N LEU A 41 -1.83 2.58 5.55
CA LEU A 41 -1.74 1.15 5.84
C LEU A 41 -0.47 0.81 6.62
N LEU A 42 0.69 1.33 6.23
CA LEU A 42 1.94 1.12 6.98
C LEU A 42 1.83 1.60 8.42
N LEU A 43 1.27 2.79 8.66
CA LEU A 43 1.08 3.32 10.01
C LEU A 43 0.12 2.48 10.86
N GLN A 44 -0.84 1.78 10.22
CA GLN A 44 -1.79 0.91 10.93
C GLN A 44 -1.25 -0.51 11.15
N GLN A 45 -0.46 -1.05 10.22
CA GLN A 45 -0.09 -2.46 10.20
C GLN A 45 1.33 -2.73 10.74
N ASN A 46 2.25 -1.79 10.57
CA ASN A 46 3.60 -1.96 11.12
C ASN A 46 3.61 -1.64 12.62
N PRO A 47 4.21 -2.51 13.46
CA PRO A 47 4.54 -2.14 14.83
C PRO A 47 5.40 -0.87 14.87
N ALA A 48 5.15 -0.02 15.86
CA ALA A 48 5.99 1.16 16.08
C ALA A 48 7.44 0.72 16.29
N GLY A 49 8.37 1.30 15.51
CA GLY A 49 9.78 0.96 15.60
C GLY A 49 10.19 -0.37 14.95
N VAL A 50 9.30 -1.09 14.25
CA VAL A 50 9.61 -2.40 13.62
C VAL A 50 10.95 -2.40 12.89
N GLU A 51 11.76 -3.44 13.07
CA GLU A 51 13.03 -3.55 12.37
C GLU A 51 12.79 -3.72 10.85
N PRO A 52 13.52 -3.02 9.97
CA PRO A 52 13.20 -3.01 8.53
C PRO A 52 13.23 -4.37 7.84
N LEU A 53 14.01 -5.33 8.36
CA LEU A 53 14.12 -6.69 7.82
C LEU A 53 13.33 -7.73 8.62
N ALA A 54 12.54 -7.29 9.61
CA ALA A 54 11.71 -8.20 10.39
C ALA A 54 10.45 -8.61 9.60
N PRO A 55 9.91 -9.83 9.85
CA PRO A 55 8.72 -10.32 9.15
C PRO A 55 7.46 -9.49 9.38
N GLU A 56 7.43 -8.63 10.40
CA GLU A 56 6.34 -7.70 10.71
C GLU A 56 6.40 -6.40 9.88
N ASN A 57 7.50 -6.11 9.18
CA ASN A 57 7.58 -4.96 8.28
C ASN A 57 6.86 -5.27 6.97
N HIS A 58 5.81 -4.52 6.67
CA HIS A 58 5.02 -4.73 5.47
C HIS A 58 5.68 -4.09 4.24
N LEU A 59 5.55 -4.77 3.10
CA LEU A 59 5.88 -4.26 1.77
C LEU A 59 4.56 -4.05 1.01
N ILE A 60 4.24 -2.80 0.68
CA ILE A 60 2.97 -2.44 0.04
C ILE A 60 3.20 -1.98 -1.39
N LEU A 61 2.54 -2.64 -2.34
CA LEU A 61 2.42 -2.19 -3.72
C LEU A 61 1.07 -1.51 -3.88
N ALA A 62 1.06 -0.26 -4.32
CA ALA A 62 -0.18 0.49 -4.48
C ALA A 62 -0.19 1.31 -5.78
N ILE A 63 -1.39 1.41 -6.36
CA ILE A 63 -1.68 2.22 -7.54
C ILE A 63 -2.56 3.42 -7.18
N GLY A 64 -2.51 4.46 -8.01
CA GLY A 64 -3.38 5.62 -7.88
C GLY A 64 -4.74 5.41 -8.58
N PRO A 65 -5.73 6.28 -8.31
CA PRO A 65 -7.07 6.18 -8.91
C PRO A 65 -7.12 6.30 -10.44
N VAL A 66 -6.10 6.93 -11.02
CA VAL A 66 -6.02 7.11 -12.48
C VAL A 66 -5.23 6.00 -13.15
N THR A 67 -4.56 5.12 -12.40
CA THR A 67 -3.71 4.08 -12.99
C THR A 67 -4.55 3.12 -13.84
N GLY A 68 -4.15 2.91 -15.10
CA GLY A 68 -4.84 2.03 -16.04
C GLY A 68 -6.03 2.67 -16.78
N THR A 69 -6.27 3.98 -16.61
CA THR A 69 -7.24 4.72 -17.43
C THR A 69 -6.61 5.22 -18.73
N SER A 70 -7.41 5.83 -19.61
CA SER A 70 -6.94 6.46 -20.86
C SER A 70 -6.17 7.78 -20.65
N THR A 71 -5.95 8.22 -19.42
CA THR A 71 -5.14 9.42 -19.12
C THR A 71 -3.69 9.18 -19.52
N TRP A 72 -3.08 10.11 -20.26
CA TRP A 72 -1.68 9.98 -20.66
C TRP A 72 -0.74 9.85 -19.45
N GLY A 73 0.16 8.87 -19.49
CA GLY A 73 1.11 8.60 -18.40
C GLY A 73 0.54 7.87 -17.19
N SER A 74 -0.69 7.34 -17.25
CA SER A 74 -1.40 6.64 -16.17
C SER A 74 -0.89 5.21 -15.86
N CYS A 75 0.42 4.98 -15.92
CA CYS A 75 1.02 3.64 -15.75
C CYS A 75 1.82 3.48 -14.45
N ARG A 76 1.79 4.49 -13.57
CA ARG A 76 2.61 4.51 -12.35
C ARG A 76 1.96 3.67 -11.24
N TYR A 77 2.82 3.00 -10.49
CA TYR A 77 2.58 2.37 -9.20
C TYR A 77 3.71 2.76 -8.26
N GLY A 78 3.56 2.49 -6.97
CA GLY A 78 4.64 2.67 -6.01
C GLY A 78 4.79 1.49 -5.06
N ILE A 79 5.99 1.35 -4.51
CA ILE A 79 6.35 0.37 -3.49
C ILE A 79 6.74 1.09 -2.21
N PHE A 80 6.13 0.71 -1.09
CA PHE A 80 6.23 1.42 0.18
C PHE A 80 6.57 0.47 1.32
N THR A 81 7.52 0.86 2.17
CA THR A 81 7.93 0.09 3.36
C THR A 81 8.80 0.95 4.30
N LYS A 82 9.23 0.41 5.44
CA LYS A 82 10.36 0.96 6.20
C LYS A 82 11.69 0.50 5.57
N SER A 83 12.55 1.43 5.21
CA SER A 83 13.82 1.16 4.52
C SER A 83 14.87 0.56 5.47
N PRO A 84 15.58 -0.51 5.08
CA PRO A 84 16.74 -0.99 5.82
C PRO A 84 17.96 -0.08 5.71
N GLN A 85 18.05 0.73 4.65
CA GLN A 85 19.18 1.64 4.45
C GLN A 85 19.09 2.88 5.34
N THR A 86 17.90 3.47 5.44
CA THR A 86 17.71 4.74 6.14
C THR A 86 17.04 4.58 7.50
N GLY A 87 16.39 3.44 7.76
CA GLY A 87 15.56 3.24 8.95
C GLY A 87 14.24 4.03 8.92
N PHE A 88 13.94 4.76 7.84
CA PHE A 88 12.76 5.62 7.71
C PHE A 88 11.79 5.10 6.64
N TYR A 89 10.76 5.89 6.37
CA TYR A 89 9.82 5.64 5.27
C TYR A 89 10.52 5.60 3.91
N SER A 90 10.20 4.60 3.09
CA SER A 90 10.66 4.45 1.72
C SER A 90 9.48 4.47 0.75
N GLU A 91 9.68 5.14 -0.38
CA GLU A 91 8.87 4.94 -1.58
C GLU A 91 9.77 4.76 -2.82
N SER A 92 9.29 3.98 -3.79
CA SER A 92 9.87 3.85 -5.12
C SER A 92 8.80 3.71 -6.18
#